data_AF-D2KFN6-F1
#
_entry.id   AF-D2KFN6-F1
#
_cell.length_a   1.000
_cell.length_b   1.000
_cell.length_c   1.000
_cell.angle_alpha   90.00
_cell.angle_beta   90.00
_cell.angle_gamma   90.00
#
_symmetry.space_group_name_H-M   'P 1'
#
loop_
_entity.id
_entity.type
_entity.pdbx_description
1 polymer ?
#
loop_
_entity_poly.entity_id
_entity_poly.type
_entity_poly.pdbx_seq_one_letter_code
_entity_poly.pdbx_strand_id
1 'polypeptide(L)'
;MEILDAVTHQRIFLYLERTRVTKLWIDDLLIGTQNSLCTPYIYEVSSALTPGKHTLTICVDNTNYPTKGGHLTSENTQTNWNGITGKIELRFFNKQLFKNIMLFL
;
A
#
# COMPACT_ATOMS: atom_id res chain seq x y z
N MET A 1 -13.10 0.57 7.63
CA MET A 1 -12.93 -0.89 7.55
C MET A 1 -13.23 -1.49 8.91
N GLU A 2 -13.63 -2.77 8.97
CA GLU A 2 -13.92 -3.46 10.24
C GLU A 2 -12.94 -4.62 10.44
N ILE A 3 -12.33 -4.69 11.63
CA ILE A 3 -11.40 -5.74 12.04
C ILE A 3 -12.08 -6.65 13.05
N LEU A 4 -12.03 -7.95 12.78
CA LEU A 4 -12.56 -8.97 13.68
C LEU A 4 -11.51 -9.35 14.73
N ASP A 5 -11.96 -9.71 15.93
CA ASP A 5 -11.06 -10.09 17.02
C ASP A 5 -10.17 -11.29 16.68
N ALA A 6 -10.72 -12.27 15.95
CA ALA A 6 -10.03 -13.49 15.54
C ALA A 6 -8.77 -13.25 14.66
N VAL A 7 -8.60 -12.07 14.08
CA VAL A 7 -7.45 -11.77 13.18
C VAL A 7 -6.40 -10.86 13.81
N THR A 8 -6.58 -10.41 15.04
CA THR A 8 -5.66 -9.48 15.74
C THR A 8 -4.27 -10.06 16.02
N HIS A 9 -4.16 -11.39 16.05
CA HIS A 9 -2.90 -12.08 16.35
C HIS A 9 -2.04 -12.29 15.10
N GLN A 10 -2.51 -11.83 13.94
CA GLN A 10 -1.87 -11.97 12.64
C GLN A 10 -1.09 -10.70 12.29
N ARG A 11 -0.10 -10.83 11.39
CA ARG A 11 0.51 -9.68 10.75
C ARG A 11 -0.39 -9.21 9.62
N ILE A 12 -0.69 -7.92 9.62
CA ILE A 12 -1.64 -7.30 8.69
C ILE A 12 -0.87 -6.35 7.78
N PHE A 13 -1.08 -6.50 6.47
CA PHE A 13 -0.49 -5.63 5.46
C PHE A 13 -1.56 -5.03 4.56
N LEU A 14 -1.50 -3.71 4.34
CA LEU A 14 -2.22 -3.08 3.24
C LEU A 14 -1.39 -3.23 1.97
N TYR A 15 -2.00 -3.79 0.93
CA TYR A 15 -1.41 -3.95 -0.39
C TYR A 15 -2.16 -3.06 -1.40
N LEU A 16 -1.41 -2.21 -2.10
CA LEU A 16 -1.90 -1.39 -3.22
C LEU A 16 -1.15 -1.81 -4.48
N GLU A 17 -1.86 -2.30 -5.50
CA GLU A 17 -1.22 -2.93 -6.66
C GLU A 17 -0.41 -1.94 -7.52
N ARG A 18 -1.04 -0.83 -7.93
CA ARG A 18 -0.41 0.19 -8.78
C ARG A 18 -0.91 1.57 -8.36
N THR A 19 0.01 2.43 -7.95
CA THR A 19 -0.33 3.78 -7.49
C THR A 19 0.83 4.75 -7.65
N ARG A 20 0.56 6.04 -7.45
CA ARG A 20 1.57 7.10 -7.28
C ARG A 20 2.06 7.14 -5.85
N VAL A 21 2.90 8.12 -5.52
CA VAL A 21 3.34 8.35 -4.15
C VAL A 21 2.13 8.39 -3.23
N THR A 22 2.13 7.57 -2.18
CA THR A 22 1.04 7.56 -1.21
C THR A 22 1.53 7.85 0.19
N LYS A 23 0.70 8.53 0.96
CA LYS A 23 0.77 8.59 2.41
C LYS A 23 -0.43 7.86 3.00
N LEU A 24 -0.19 7.03 4.00
CA LEU A 24 -1.21 6.20 4.64
C LEU A 24 -1.43 6.63 6.09
N TRP A 25 -2.68 6.77 6.48
CA TRP A 25 -3.11 6.87 7.86
C TRP A 25 -4.14 5.78 8.19
N ILE A 26 -4.10 5.33 9.45
CA ILE A 26 -5.16 4.54 10.07
C ILE A 26 -5.69 5.37 11.23
N ASP A 27 -6.98 5.65 11.19
CA ASP A 27 -7.62 6.71 11.97
C ASP A 27 -6.85 8.01 11.77
N ASP A 28 -6.24 8.54 12.83
CA ASP A 28 -5.43 9.76 12.80
C ASP A 28 -3.91 9.48 12.83
N LEU A 29 -3.50 8.20 12.86
CA LEU A 29 -2.10 7.81 12.95
C LEU A 29 -1.46 7.65 11.56
N LEU A 30 -0.43 8.46 11.28
CA LEU A 30 0.39 8.32 10.09
C LEU A 30 1.20 7.02 10.15
N ILE A 31 0.99 6.14 9.17
CA ILE A 31 1.73 4.88 9.02
C ILE A 31 3.02 5.08 8.24
N GLY A 32 2.98 5.88 7.17
CA GLY A 32 4.18 6.16 6.38
C GLY A 32 3.90 6.64 4.96
N THR A 33 4.96 6.65 4.15
CA THR A 33 4.96 7.04 2.73
C THR A 33 5.62 5.96 1.88
N GLN A 34 5.09 5.69 0.68
CA GLN A 34 5.71 4.83 -0.33
C GLN A 34 5.83 5.60 -1.64
N ASN A 35 6.94 5.38 -2.36
CA ASN A 35 7.30 6.11 -3.58
C ASN A 35 8.06 5.19 -4.56
N SER A 36 7.40 4.12 -5.02
CA SER A 36 7.88 3.31 -6.14
C SER A 36 7.02 3.56 -7.39
N LEU A 37 7.61 3.52 -8.58
CA LEU A 37 6.87 3.74 -9.83
C LEU A 37 6.31 2.45 -10.43
N CYS A 38 6.87 1.30 -10.07
CA CYS A 38 6.65 0.07 -10.83
C CYS A 38 6.36 -1.16 -9.95
N THR A 39 6.33 -1.00 -8.63
CA THR A 39 6.03 -2.10 -7.70
C THR A 39 4.81 -1.78 -6.86
N PRO A 40 4.07 -2.81 -6.42
CA PRO A 40 3.02 -2.63 -5.43
C PRO A 40 3.53 -2.00 -4.15
N TYR A 41 2.66 -1.26 -3.47
CA TYR A 41 2.97 -0.67 -2.18
C TYR A 41 2.45 -1.58 -1.07
N ILE A 42 3.33 -1.88 -0.12
CA ILE A 42 3.03 -2.76 1.00
C ILE A 42 3.31 -1.99 2.28
N TYR A 43 2.27 -1.77 3.08
CA TYR A 43 2.36 -1.16 4.39
C TYR A 43 2.06 -2.22 5.45
N GLU A 44 2.94 -2.34 6.44
CA GLU A 44 2.60 -3.12 7.63
C GLU A 44 1.79 -2.28 8.60
N VAL A 45 0.61 -2.77 8.96
CA VAL A 45 -0.39 -2.01 9.72
C VAL A 45 -0.83 -2.71 11.00
N SER A 46 -0.19 -3.84 11.33
CA SER A 46 -0.53 -4.69 12.49
C SER A 46 -0.60 -3.89 13.80
N SER A 47 0.31 -2.93 14.02
CA SER A 47 0.38 -2.15 15.25
C SER A 47 -0.66 -1.03 15.36
N ALA A 48 -1.34 -0.71 14.26
CA ALA A 48 -2.32 0.38 14.20
C ALA A 48 -3.77 -0.14 14.18
N LEU A 49 -3.98 -1.46 14.24
CA LEU A 49 -5.29 -2.08 14.08
C LEU A 49 -5.67 -2.90 15.31
N THR A 50 -6.89 -2.69 15.77
CA THR A 50 -7.54 -3.39 16.89
C THR A 50 -8.91 -3.92 16.45
N PRO A 51 -9.57 -4.81 17.20
CA PRO A 51 -10.95 -5.19 16.90
C PRO A 51 -11.86 -3.97 16.82
N GLY A 52 -12.71 -3.91 15.79
CA GLY A 52 -13.66 -2.82 15.60
C GLY A 52 -13.47 -2.06 14.29
N LYS A 53 -14.10 -0.88 14.22
CA LYS A 53 -14.10 -0.04 13.01
C LYS A 53 -12.96 0.95 13.03
N HIS A 54 -12.20 0.97 11.94
CA HIS A 54 -11.10 1.91 11.71
C HIS A 54 -11.32 2.67 10.41
N THR A 55 -10.86 3.91 10.35
CA THR A 55 -10.79 4.70 9.12
C THR A 55 -9.44 4.47 8.46
N LEU A 56 -9.43 4.19 7.15
CA LEU A 56 -8.21 4.06 6.38
C LEU A 56 -8.16 5.21 5.38
N THR A 57 -7.18 6.10 5.55
CA THR A 57 -7.03 7.30 4.72
C THR A 57 -5.76 7.16 3.88
N ILE A 58 -5.90 7.23 2.57
CA ILE A 58 -4.76 7.21 1.63
C ILE A 58 -4.75 8.53 0.87
N CYS A 59 -3.70 9.33 1.04
CA CYS A 59 -3.44 10.47 0.19
C CYS A 59 -2.56 10.00 -0.97
N VAL A 60 -3.02 10.24 -2.21
CA VAL A 60 -2.25 9.96 -3.42
C VAL A 60 -1.77 11.28 -4.01
N ASP A 61 -0.45 11.47 -4.09
CA ASP A 61 0.15 12.65 -4.68
C ASP A 61 0.34 12.47 -6.19
N ASN A 62 -0.41 13.26 -6.98
CA ASN A 62 -0.36 13.24 -8.44
C ASN A 62 0.51 14.38 -9.03
N THR A 63 1.19 15.14 -8.18
CA THR A 63 1.90 16.37 -8.60
C THR A 63 3.37 16.13 -8.93
N ASN A 64 4.05 15.26 -8.17
CA ASN A 64 5.51 15.14 -8.22
C ASN A 64 5.95 13.86 -8.95
N TYR A 65 6.60 14.04 -10.10
CA TYR A 65 7.03 12.95 -10.97
C TYR A 65 8.52 12.67 -10.74
N PRO A 66 8.91 11.47 -10.27
CA PRO A 66 10.32 11.13 -10.05
C PRO A 66 11.15 11.15 -11.35
N THR A 67 10.49 11.00 -12.50
CA THR A 67 11.12 11.01 -13.83
C THR A 67 10.36 11.93 -14.78
N LYS A 68 11.08 12.61 -15.67
CA LYS A 68 10.52 13.56 -16.65
C LYS A 68 9.81 12.90 -17.85
N GLY A 69 9.68 11.57 -17.87
CA GLY A 69 9.05 10.84 -18.97
C GLY A 69 8.88 9.34 -18.73
N GLY A 70 7.98 8.73 -19.51
CA GLY A 70 7.63 7.31 -19.45
C GLY A 70 6.11 7.09 -19.45
N HIS A 71 5.67 5.86 -19.76
CA HIS A 71 4.24 5.51 -19.87
C HIS A 71 3.39 5.86 -18.64
N LEU A 72 4.03 6.03 -17.48
CA LEU A 72 3.36 6.34 -16.22
C LEU A 72 3.45 7.81 -15.83
N THR A 73 4.28 8.62 -16.49
CA THR A 73 4.68 9.96 -16.02
C THR A 73 4.60 11.06 -17.08
N SER A 74 4.46 10.72 -18.37
CA SER A 74 4.29 11.71 -19.45
C SER A 74 2.91 11.65 -20.10
N GLU A 75 2.34 12.81 -20.40
CA GLU A 75 1.05 12.96 -21.10
C GLU A 75 1.05 12.36 -22.52
N ASN A 76 2.24 12.19 -23.11
CA ASN A 76 2.43 11.83 -24.52
C ASN A 76 2.41 10.32 -24.80
N THR A 77 2.44 9.46 -23.78
CA THR A 77 2.52 7.99 -23.97
C THR A 77 1.60 7.27 -22.99
N GLN A 78 0.31 7.18 -23.32
CA GLN A 78 -0.76 6.55 -22.51
C GLN A 78 -1.20 7.41 -21.31
N THR A 79 -2.52 7.46 -21.07
CA THR A 79 -3.19 8.34 -20.10
C THR A 79 -2.51 8.34 -18.74
N ASN A 80 -2.43 9.50 -18.07
CA ASN A 80 -1.92 9.64 -16.71
C ASN A 80 -2.73 8.79 -15.71
N TRP A 81 -2.11 7.80 -15.05
CA TRP A 81 -2.76 6.96 -14.03
C TRP A 81 -2.77 7.72 -12.70
N ASN A 82 -3.84 8.50 -12.47
CA ASN A 82 -4.08 9.18 -11.22
C ASN A 82 -4.72 8.23 -10.20
N GLY A 83 -4.25 8.24 -8.95
CA GLY A 83 -4.86 7.45 -7.88
C GLY A 83 -4.29 6.03 -7.70
N ILE A 84 -5.17 5.08 -7.39
CA ILE A 84 -4.84 3.67 -7.15
C ILE A 84 -5.59 2.82 -8.17
N THR A 85 -4.90 1.86 -8.78
CA THR A 85 -5.44 0.94 -9.78
C THR A 85 -5.07 -0.50 -9.44
N GLY A 86 -5.96 -1.43 -9.82
CA GLY A 86 -5.84 -2.84 -9.44
C GLY A 86 -6.29 -3.09 -8.00
N LYS A 87 -5.67 -4.07 -7.35
CA LYS A 87 -6.02 -4.53 -6.01
C LYS A 87 -5.76 -3.50 -4.92
N ILE A 88 -6.72 -3.40 -4.01
CA ILE A 88 -6.63 -2.74 -2.71
C ILE A 88 -7.04 -3.79 -1.68
N GLU A 89 -6.07 -4.36 -0.98
CA GLU A 89 -6.30 -5.54 -0.14
C GLU A 89 -5.67 -5.38 1.24
N LEU A 90 -6.37 -5.86 2.27
CA LEU A 90 -5.73 -6.21 3.53
C LEU A 90 -5.37 -7.69 3.49
N ARG A 91 -4.10 -7.98 3.73
CA ARG A 91 -3.55 -9.32 3.72
C ARG A 91 -3.11 -9.69 5.13
N PHE A 92 -3.64 -10.81 5.61
CA PHE A 92 -3.40 -11.34 6.94
C PHE A 92 -2.47 -12.55 6.83
N PHE A 93 -1.45 -12.57 7.67
CA PHE A 93 -0.47 -13.64 7.74
C PHE A 93 -0.23 -14.07 9.18
N ASN A 94 0.16 -15.33 9.37
CA ASN A 94 0.61 -15.78 10.69
C ASN A 94 1.81 -14.95 11.20
N LYS A 95 2.04 -14.97 12.51
CA LYS A 95 3.17 -14.23 13.15
C LYS A 95 4.50 -14.60 12.51
N GLN A 96 4.72 -15.90 12.25
CA GLN A 96 5.84 -16.40 11.47
C GLN A 96 5.53 -16.29 9.97
N LEU A 97 6.32 -15.48 9.29
CA LEU A 97 6.17 -15.12 7.88
C LEU A 97 7.56 -15.07 7.25
N PHE A 98 7.73 -15.79 6.13
CA PHE A 98 8.95 -15.72 5.32
C PHE A 98 8.80 -14.62 4.27
N LYS A 99 9.82 -13.78 4.12
CA LYS A 99 9.90 -12.73 3.10
C LYS A 99 11.17 -12.93 2.28
N ASN A 100 11.13 -12.56 1.01
CA ASN A 100 12.31 -12.49 0.12
C ASN A 100 13.10 -13.82 0.02
N ILE A 101 12.40 -14.93 -0.20
CA ILE A 101 13.05 -16.21 -0.46
C ILE A 101 13.71 -16.16 -1.85
N MET A 102 15.00 -16.50 -1.93
CA MET A 102 15.76 -16.57 -3.17
C MET A 102 16.31 -17.98 -3.34
N LEU A 103 16.19 -18.53 -4.55
CA LEU A 103 16.76 -19.82 -4.93
C LEU A 103 17.91 -19.55 -5.90
N PHE A 104 19.03 -20.21 -5.66
CA PHE A 104 20.18 -20.21 -6.57
C PHE A 104 20.35 -21.63 -7.11
N LEU A 105 20.50 -21.74 -8.43
CA LEU A 105 20.76 -22.99 -9.15
C LEU A 105 22.22 -23.07 -9.55
#